data_AF-A0ABD2CF40-F1
#
_entry.id   AF-A0ABD2CF40-F1
#
_cell.length_a   1.000
_cell.length_b   1.000
_cell.length_c   1.000
_cell.angle_alpha   90.00
_cell.angle_beta   90.00
_cell.angle_gamma   90.00
#
_symmetry.space_group_name_H-M   'P 1'
#
loop_
_entity.id
_entity.type
_entity.pdbx_description
1 polymer ?
#
loop_
_entity_poly.entity_id
_entity_poly.type
_entity_poly.pdbx_seq_one_letter_code
_entity_poly.pdbx_strand_id
1 'polypeptide(L)'
;MANQLAYNLVTLIIKAYQLQTYSLLLRYSIQSKIGFFNLLTIQVIRKYSFNTYKYNGFYKKNMYNTSAHTKPDRSLIINLSNILSINKNEALKIWKGIIKCKVLTKEEIINMITIANNAGLSVSSIVENLPILIENINSLEEKIACIKNIDDDISEMLSLLNINKKYLSVLMFNEETIEGKKINKIKYLADELHCSVHTLCEYIEKEPSVIALSIRRIKEVIKTLKEFDYELKDILIALWVFNYNARTIHRRSSMMKAAGMKKIMPWILRGSIRELSNHIKTLKKTEILEEIYGEHVDFLSKKLNMTEDEIKFYVNRAPDLLDVSINKLDKVINILYEYGYNSQDMLMYYRVFLLRTTLLEERLKILQQLRGKHRLSLLYCNSKIFETVVKSTYKPNTKTIPDDKTIPDDTDDK
;
A
#
# COMPACT_ATOMS: atom_id res chain seq x y z
N MET A 1 -35.60 -0.45 -37.49
CA MET A 1 -36.00 -1.75 -38.08
C MET A 1 -34.92 -2.82 -38.01
N ALA A 2 -33.64 -2.53 -38.30
CA ALA A 2 -32.55 -3.54 -38.31
C ALA A 2 -32.36 -4.30 -36.98
N ASN A 3 -32.47 -3.64 -35.82
CA ASN A 3 -32.30 -4.30 -34.51
C ASN A 3 -33.46 -5.25 -34.15
N GLN A 4 -34.67 -4.99 -34.64
CA GLN A 4 -35.82 -5.87 -34.40
C GLN A 4 -35.72 -7.14 -35.25
N LEU A 5 -35.21 -7.01 -36.48
CA LEU A 5 -34.92 -8.13 -37.36
C LEU A 5 -33.80 -9.01 -36.81
N ALA A 6 -32.73 -8.42 -36.26
CA ALA A 6 -31.65 -9.18 -35.62
C ALA A 6 -32.14 -9.95 -34.38
N TYR A 7 -32.98 -9.34 -33.55
CA TYR A 7 -33.58 -10.01 -32.39
C TYR A 7 -34.49 -11.19 -32.79
N ASN A 8 -35.31 -11.00 -33.82
CA ASN A 8 -36.20 -12.05 -34.32
C ASN A 8 -35.42 -13.21 -34.94
N LEU A 9 -34.32 -12.93 -35.66
CA LEU A 9 -33.47 -13.95 -36.28
C LEU A 9 -32.75 -14.81 -35.21
N VAL A 10 -32.18 -14.17 -34.18
CA VAL A 10 -31.52 -14.88 -33.07
C VAL A 10 -32.52 -15.75 -32.29
N THR A 11 -33.74 -15.23 -32.09
CA THR A 11 -34.81 -15.99 -31.40
C THR A 11 -35.26 -17.19 -32.23
N LEU A 12 -35.31 -17.07 -33.56
CA LEU A 12 -35.67 -18.16 -34.46
C LEU A 12 -34.60 -19.26 -34.50
N ILE A 13 -33.32 -18.88 -34.53
CA ILE A 13 -32.18 -19.80 -34.53
C ILE A 13 -32.13 -20.60 -33.22
N ILE A 14 -32.37 -19.95 -32.08
CA ILE A 14 -32.43 -20.63 -30.77
C ILE A 14 -33.59 -21.63 -30.72
N LYS A 15 -34.77 -21.26 -31.24
CA LYS A 15 -35.94 -22.18 -31.30
C LYS A 15 -35.70 -23.37 -32.22
N ALA A 16 -35.08 -23.15 -33.39
CA ALA A 16 -34.75 -24.22 -34.33
C ALA A 16 -33.72 -25.20 -33.74
N TYR A 17 -32.71 -24.70 -33.04
CA TYR A 17 -31.69 -25.52 -32.39
C TYR A 17 -32.27 -26.37 -31.26
N GLN A 18 -33.21 -25.82 -30.47
CA GLN A 18 -33.90 -26.51 -29.37
C GLN A 18 -34.86 -27.61 -29.85
N LEU A 19 -35.53 -27.41 -31.00
CA LEU A 19 -36.42 -28.42 -31.60
C LEU A 19 -35.66 -29.64 -32.14
N GLN A 20 -34.42 -29.43 -32.60
CA GLN A 20 -33.60 -30.50 -33.18
C GLN A 20 -32.89 -31.37 -32.13
N THR A 21 -32.57 -30.83 -30.95
CA THR A 21 -31.79 -31.54 -29.91
C THR A 21 -32.62 -32.32 -28.89
N TYR A 22 -33.92 -32.05 -28.73
CA TYR A 22 -34.70 -32.57 -27.60
C TYR A 22 -36.09 -33.11 -27.99
N SER A 23 -36.17 -33.87 -29.08
CA SER A 23 -37.43 -34.48 -29.57
C SER A 23 -38.11 -35.42 -28.54
N LEU A 24 -37.34 -36.07 -27.65
CA LEU A 24 -37.85 -36.98 -26.62
C LEU A 24 -38.45 -36.27 -25.40
N LEU A 25 -37.99 -35.06 -25.08
CA LEU A 25 -38.53 -34.26 -23.95
C LEU A 25 -39.85 -33.56 -24.30
N LEU A 26 -40.12 -33.36 -25.60
CA LEU A 26 -41.37 -32.77 -26.08
C LEU A 26 -42.58 -33.65 -25.79
N ARG A 27 -42.42 -34.99 -25.73
CA ARG A 27 -43.52 -35.92 -25.38
C ARG A 27 -43.88 -35.89 -23.90
N TYR A 28 -42.94 -35.55 -23.02
CA TYR A 28 -43.20 -35.43 -21.57
C TYR A 28 -43.74 -34.05 -21.16
N SER A 29 -43.55 -33.00 -21.98
CA SER A 29 -43.95 -31.64 -21.61
C SER A 29 -45.36 -31.22 -22.05
N ILE A 30 -46.03 -32.02 -22.89
CA ILE A 30 -47.43 -31.72 -23.30
C ILE A 30 -48.40 -31.83 -22.10
N GLN A 31 -48.06 -32.56 -21.03
CA GLN A 31 -48.93 -32.74 -19.86
C GLN A 31 -48.65 -31.83 -18.65
N SER A 32 -47.55 -31.08 -18.60
CA SER A 32 -47.34 -30.12 -17.50
C SER A 32 -46.70 -28.81 -17.98
N LYS A 33 -47.54 -27.79 -18.18
CA LYS A 33 -47.15 -26.46 -18.69
C LYS A 33 -46.23 -25.65 -17.75
N ILE A 34 -45.87 -26.17 -16.57
CA ILE A 34 -45.14 -25.41 -15.54
C ILE A 34 -43.75 -26.02 -15.22
N GLY A 35 -43.53 -27.32 -15.48
CA GLY A 35 -42.29 -28.00 -15.10
C GLY A 35 -41.09 -27.73 -16.02
N PHE A 36 -41.32 -27.51 -17.31
CA PHE A 36 -40.24 -27.49 -18.31
C PHE A 36 -39.39 -26.21 -18.25
N PHE A 37 -40.00 -25.06 -17.94
CA PHE A 37 -39.27 -23.79 -17.84
C PHE A 37 -38.36 -23.72 -16.62
N ASN A 38 -38.75 -24.32 -15.49
CA ASN A 38 -37.95 -24.33 -14.26
C ASN A 38 -36.77 -25.30 -14.33
N LEU A 39 -36.93 -26.45 -14.99
CA LEU A 39 -35.83 -27.41 -15.18
C LEU A 39 -34.79 -26.90 -16.17
N LEU A 40 -35.22 -26.26 -17.27
CA LEU A 40 -34.29 -25.64 -18.22
C LEU A 40 -33.54 -24.44 -17.62
N THR A 41 -34.17 -23.60 -16.80
CA THR A 41 -33.47 -22.48 -16.13
C THR A 41 -32.43 -23.00 -15.15
N ILE A 42 -32.75 -23.99 -14.31
CA ILE A 42 -31.80 -24.50 -13.32
C ILE A 42 -30.61 -25.23 -13.97
N GLN A 43 -30.81 -25.98 -15.05
CA GLN A 43 -29.71 -26.68 -15.72
C GLN A 43 -28.88 -25.81 -16.66
N VAL A 44 -29.48 -24.81 -17.31
CA VAL A 44 -28.73 -23.82 -18.12
C VAL A 44 -27.90 -22.90 -17.21
N ILE A 45 -28.42 -22.50 -16.05
CA ILE A 45 -27.68 -21.72 -15.03
C ILE A 45 -26.51 -22.51 -14.44
N ARG A 46 -26.65 -23.84 -14.28
CA ARG A 46 -25.56 -24.70 -13.78
C ARG A 46 -24.47 -24.99 -14.81
N LYS A 47 -24.76 -24.96 -16.11
CA LYS A 47 -23.80 -25.34 -17.16
C LYS A 47 -23.14 -24.15 -17.89
N TYR A 48 -23.76 -22.98 -17.86
CA TYR A 48 -23.17 -21.75 -18.39
C TYR A 48 -23.18 -20.67 -17.31
N SER A 49 -21.98 -20.23 -16.91
CA SER A 49 -21.73 -19.09 -16.03
C SER A 49 -22.26 -17.79 -16.66
N PHE A 50 -23.59 -17.64 -16.74
CA PHE A 50 -24.22 -16.43 -17.22
C PHE A 50 -24.29 -15.41 -16.08
N ASN A 51 -23.61 -14.30 -16.33
CA ASN A 51 -23.50 -13.13 -15.47
C ASN A 51 -24.90 -12.48 -15.30
N THR A 52 -25.65 -12.90 -14.28
CA THR A 52 -26.98 -12.36 -13.92
C THR A 52 -26.94 -10.89 -13.46
N TYR A 53 -25.76 -10.31 -13.31
CA TYR A 53 -25.54 -8.95 -12.83
C TYR A 53 -26.04 -7.84 -13.76
N LYS A 54 -26.28 -8.12 -15.06
CA LYS A 54 -26.78 -7.09 -15.98
C LYS A 54 -28.29 -6.84 -15.90
N TYR A 55 -29.07 -7.80 -15.35
CA TYR A 55 -30.52 -7.66 -15.21
C TYR A 55 -30.95 -7.05 -13.87
N ASN A 56 -30.18 -7.23 -12.79
CA ASN A 56 -30.46 -6.55 -11.51
C ASN A 56 -30.19 -5.04 -11.56
N GLY A 57 -29.36 -4.56 -12.50
CA GLY A 57 -29.14 -3.13 -12.73
C GLY A 57 -30.34 -2.41 -13.36
N PHE A 58 -31.21 -3.13 -14.08
CA PHE A 58 -32.36 -2.53 -14.78
C PHE A 58 -33.55 -2.31 -13.84
N TYR A 59 -33.77 -3.21 -12.86
CA TYR A 59 -34.82 -3.04 -11.85
C TYR A 59 -34.47 -2.04 -10.74
N LYS A 60 -33.17 -1.82 -10.45
CA LYS A 60 -32.75 -0.80 -9.47
C LYS A 60 -32.87 0.64 -9.97
N LYS A 61 -32.87 0.90 -11.28
CA LYS A 61 -32.80 2.29 -11.80
C LYS A 61 -34.13 3.05 -11.75
N ASN A 62 -35.26 2.37 -11.52
CA ASN A 62 -36.60 2.97 -11.58
C ASN A 62 -37.29 3.15 -10.21
N MET A 63 -36.60 2.99 -9.07
CA MET A 63 -37.19 3.22 -7.74
C MET A 63 -36.61 4.41 -6.95
N TYR A 64 -35.63 5.15 -7.47
CA TYR A 64 -34.96 6.21 -6.71
C TYR A 64 -35.31 7.61 -7.20
N ASN A 65 -36.50 8.05 -6.82
CA ASN A 65 -36.82 9.47 -6.66
C ASN A 65 -37.22 9.71 -5.19
N THR A 66 -36.35 9.36 -4.24
CA THR A 66 -36.51 9.71 -2.83
C THR A 66 -35.38 10.65 -2.43
N SER A 67 -35.75 11.85 -2.01
CA SER A 67 -34.82 12.93 -1.68
C SER A 67 -33.98 12.60 -0.46
N ALA A 68 -32.67 12.84 -0.60
CA ALA A 68 -31.69 12.76 0.48
C ALA A 68 -32.14 13.59 1.70
N HIS A 69 -32.28 12.95 2.87
CA HIS A 69 -32.83 13.61 4.07
C HIS A 69 -31.76 14.42 4.82
N THR A 70 -32.02 15.72 4.99
CA THR A 70 -31.16 16.65 5.77
C THR A 70 -31.77 17.07 7.11
N LYS A 71 -33.03 16.67 7.39
CA LYS A 71 -33.77 16.99 8.64
C LYS A 71 -34.20 15.72 9.37
N PRO A 72 -34.31 15.75 10.72
CA PRO A 72 -34.69 14.58 11.51
C PRO A 72 -36.14 14.18 11.20
N ASP A 73 -36.33 13.06 10.52
CA ASP A 73 -37.63 12.44 10.32
C ASP A 73 -38.04 11.71 11.62
N ARG A 74 -39.12 12.19 12.27
CA ARG A 74 -39.64 11.59 13.51
C ARG A 74 -39.89 10.09 13.37
N SER A 75 -40.35 9.64 12.21
CA SER A 75 -40.65 8.23 11.96
C SER A 75 -39.38 7.38 11.83
N LEU A 76 -38.31 7.93 11.25
CA LEU A 76 -36.99 7.27 11.24
C LEU A 76 -36.42 7.12 12.65
N ILE A 77 -36.52 8.16 13.49
CA ILE A 77 -36.02 8.09 14.87
C ILE A 77 -36.78 7.05 15.70
N ILE A 78 -38.10 6.93 15.52
CA ILE A 78 -38.91 5.89 16.16
C ILE A 78 -38.46 4.49 15.69
N ASN A 79 -38.24 4.31 14.39
CA ASN A 79 -37.78 3.02 13.85
C ASN A 79 -36.40 2.63 14.40
N LEU A 80 -35.44 3.56 14.44
CA LEU A 80 -34.12 3.32 15.01
C LEU A 80 -34.18 2.96 16.50
N SER A 81 -35.01 3.68 17.25
CA SER A 81 -35.28 3.42 18.67
C SER A 81 -35.82 2.01 18.89
N ASN A 82 -36.75 1.56 18.05
CA ASN A 82 -37.33 0.21 18.13
C ASN A 82 -36.33 -0.88 17.72
N ILE A 83 -35.61 -0.71 16.59
CA ILE A 83 -34.67 -1.73 16.09
C ILE A 83 -33.54 -2.00 17.09
N LEU A 84 -32.98 -0.92 17.66
CA LEU A 84 -31.85 -1.00 18.58
C LEU A 84 -32.28 -1.12 20.04
N SER A 85 -33.58 -1.10 20.33
CA SER A 85 -34.13 -1.08 21.70
C SER A 85 -33.55 0.03 22.59
N ILE A 86 -33.38 1.23 22.02
CA ILE A 86 -32.79 2.41 22.67
C ILE A 86 -33.81 3.54 22.81
N ASN A 87 -33.51 4.55 23.62
CA ASN A 87 -34.38 5.71 23.73
C ASN A 87 -34.28 6.64 22.50
N LYS A 88 -35.28 7.51 22.32
CA LYS A 88 -35.35 8.44 21.17
C LYS A 88 -34.17 9.41 21.09
N ASN A 89 -33.59 9.78 22.24
CA ASN A 89 -32.46 10.73 22.29
C ASN A 89 -31.17 10.07 21.78
N GLU A 90 -30.94 8.81 22.12
CA GLU A 90 -29.85 7.99 21.60
C GLU A 90 -30.03 7.74 20.10
N ALA A 91 -31.22 7.33 19.67
CA ALA A 91 -31.53 7.17 18.25
C ALA A 91 -31.28 8.47 17.45
N LEU A 92 -31.59 9.63 18.02
CA LEU A 92 -31.28 10.93 17.43
C LEU A 92 -29.77 11.19 17.33
N LYS A 93 -28.97 10.78 18.33
CA LYS A 93 -27.49 10.88 18.27
C LYS A 93 -26.92 9.99 17.16
N ILE A 94 -27.40 8.75 17.03
CA ILE A 94 -26.98 7.83 15.97
C ILE A 94 -27.31 8.41 14.59
N TRP A 95 -28.55 8.88 14.38
CA TRP A 95 -28.95 9.53 13.14
C TRP A 95 -28.08 10.74 12.79
N LYS A 96 -27.75 11.59 13.78
CA LYS A 96 -26.82 12.71 13.58
C LYS A 96 -25.42 12.22 13.18
N GLY A 97 -24.94 11.12 13.77
CA GLY A 97 -23.67 10.49 13.40
C GLY A 97 -23.66 10.02 11.94
N ILE A 98 -24.72 9.35 11.51
CA ILE A 98 -24.87 8.85 10.14
C ILE A 98 -24.81 10.00 9.12
N ILE A 99 -25.59 11.06 9.32
CA ILE A 99 -25.63 12.20 8.39
C ILE A 99 -24.31 12.94 8.32
N LYS A 100 -23.55 13.00 9.43
CA LYS A 100 -22.19 13.56 9.41
C LYS A 100 -21.25 12.76 8.51
N CYS A 101 -21.42 11.44 8.42
CA CYS A 101 -20.61 10.59 7.56
C CYS A 101 -21.06 10.65 6.09
N LYS A 102 -22.36 10.45 5.84
CA LYS A 102 -22.93 10.41 4.48
C LYS A 102 -24.43 10.65 4.52
N VAL A 103 -24.93 11.41 3.55
CA VAL A 103 -26.39 11.54 3.38
C VAL A 103 -26.92 10.28 2.71
N LEU A 104 -27.81 9.58 3.42
CA LEU A 104 -28.44 8.33 3.00
C LEU A 104 -29.96 8.50 2.98
N THR A 105 -30.63 7.66 2.20
CA THR A 105 -32.09 7.53 2.27
C THR A 105 -32.52 6.86 3.57
N LYS A 106 -33.78 7.06 3.95
CA LYS A 106 -34.38 6.43 5.13
C LYS A 106 -34.28 4.90 5.08
N GLU A 107 -34.55 4.33 3.92
CA GLU A 107 -34.52 2.88 3.69
C GLU A 107 -33.11 2.32 3.82
N GLU A 108 -32.10 3.00 3.26
CA GLU A 108 -30.69 2.64 3.41
C GLU A 108 -30.26 2.63 4.89
N ILE A 109 -30.63 3.65 5.66
CA ILE A 109 -30.31 3.74 7.08
C ILE A 109 -30.93 2.58 7.86
N ILE A 110 -32.25 2.37 7.68
CA ILE A 110 -32.98 1.31 8.38
C ILE A 110 -32.40 -0.05 8.02
N ASN A 111 -32.15 -0.31 6.73
CA ASN A 111 -31.60 -1.58 6.28
C ASN A 111 -30.20 -1.82 6.86
N MET A 112 -29.30 -0.83 6.79
CA MET A 112 -27.94 -0.94 7.33
C MET A 112 -27.94 -1.28 8.82
N ILE A 113 -28.72 -0.55 9.63
CA ILE A 113 -28.81 -0.77 11.08
C ILE A 113 -29.47 -2.12 11.39
N THR A 114 -30.48 -2.52 10.62
CA THR A 114 -31.13 -3.83 10.78
C THR A 114 -30.16 -4.97 10.49
N ILE A 115 -29.40 -4.89 9.40
CA ILE A 115 -28.36 -5.86 9.05
C ILE A 115 -27.32 -5.96 10.18
N ALA A 116 -26.82 -4.82 10.65
CA ALA A 116 -25.83 -4.76 11.73
C ALA A 116 -26.34 -5.34 13.06
N ASN A 117 -27.58 -5.00 13.45
CA ASN A 117 -28.21 -5.51 14.67
C ASN A 117 -28.50 -7.02 14.57
N ASN A 118 -29.02 -7.49 13.43
CA ASN A 118 -29.21 -8.92 13.16
C ASN A 118 -27.89 -9.69 13.07
N ALA A 119 -26.78 -8.99 12.79
CA ALA A 119 -25.46 -9.56 12.87
C ALA A 119 -25.00 -9.79 14.32
N GLY A 120 -25.72 -9.31 15.33
CA GLY A 120 -25.38 -9.45 16.74
C GLY A 120 -24.48 -8.34 17.27
N LEU A 121 -24.27 -7.26 16.50
CA LEU A 121 -23.47 -6.12 16.95
C LEU A 121 -24.21 -5.34 18.03
N SER A 122 -23.49 -5.01 19.10
CA SER A 122 -24.01 -4.12 20.15
C SER A 122 -24.25 -2.71 19.61
N VAL A 123 -25.13 -1.95 20.28
CA VAL A 123 -25.39 -0.55 19.91
C VAL A 123 -24.12 0.29 19.92
N SER A 124 -23.24 0.12 20.92
CA SER A 124 -21.95 0.82 20.98
C SER A 124 -21.06 0.45 19.79
N SER A 125 -20.94 -0.84 19.46
CA SER A 125 -20.16 -1.30 18.31
C SER A 125 -20.67 -0.73 16.99
N ILE A 126 -22.00 -0.65 16.81
CA ILE A 126 -22.61 -0.04 15.62
C ILE A 126 -22.24 1.44 15.52
N VAL A 127 -22.33 2.17 16.63
CA VAL A 127 -22.05 3.62 16.69
C VAL A 127 -20.59 3.92 16.40
N GLU A 128 -19.67 3.17 17.01
CA GLU A 128 -18.22 3.32 16.82
C GLU A 128 -17.79 3.02 15.39
N ASN A 129 -18.49 2.09 14.72
CA ASN A 129 -18.13 1.62 13.37
C ASN A 129 -19.05 2.15 12.27
N LEU A 130 -19.86 3.20 12.54
CA LEU A 130 -20.74 3.83 11.53
C LEU A 130 -20.03 4.14 10.21
N PRO A 131 -18.81 4.74 10.18
CA PRO A 131 -18.14 5.03 8.91
C PRO A 131 -17.94 3.78 8.04
N ILE A 132 -17.48 2.68 8.64
CA ILE A 132 -17.21 1.41 7.95
C ILE A 132 -18.52 0.79 7.42
N LEU A 133 -19.58 0.80 8.22
CA LEU A 133 -20.90 0.29 7.82
C LEU A 133 -21.49 1.08 6.64
N ILE A 134 -21.37 2.42 6.69
CA ILE A 134 -21.87 3.34 5.67
C ILE A 134 -21.11 3.18 4.35
N GLU A 135 -19.79 3.04 4.41
CA GLU A 135 -18.95 2.83 3.23
C GLU A 135 -19.34 1.53 2.50
N ASN A 136 -19.70 0.49 3.25
CA ASN A 136 -19.98 -0.84 2.73
C ASN A 136 -21.46 -1.15 2.48
N ILE A 137 -22.35 -0.15 2.61
CA ILE A 137 -23.82 -0.31 2.62
C ILE A 137 -24.38 -1.19 1.49
N ASN A 138 -23.83 -1.07 0.27
CA ASN A 138 -24.32 -1.79 -0.91
C ASN A 138 -24.02 -3.29 -0.90
N SER A 139 -23.07 -3.73 -0.07
CA SER A 139 -22.61 -5.12 0.03
C SER A 139 -22.55 -5.61 1.47
N LEU A 140 -23.13 -4.86 2.41
CA LEU A 140 -22.92 -5.05 3.84
C LEU A 140 -23.39 -6.43 4.30
N GLU A 141 -24.60 -6.84 3.90
CA GLU A 141 -25.19 -8.13 4.25
C GLU A 141 -24.32 -9.30 3.76
N GLU A 142 -23.89 -9.26 2.50
CA GLU A 142 -23.03 -10.30 1.92
C GLU A 142 -21.67 -10.38 2.62
N LYS A 143 -21.05 -9.23 2.93
CA LYS A 143 -19.75 -9.18 3.62
C LYS A 143 -19.86 -9.65 5.06
N ILE A 144 -20.91 -9.27 5.79
CA ILE A 144 -21.19 -9.77 7.14
C ILE A 144 -21.41 -11.28 7.11
N ALA A 145 -22.15 -11.82 6.14
CA ALA A 145 -22.32 -13.25 5.99
C ALA A 145 -20.97 -13.97 5.76
N CYS A 146 -20.04 -13.37 5.00
CA CYS A 146 -18.69 -13.92 4.85
C CYS A 146 -17.93 -13.98 6.18
N ILE A 147 -17.98 -12.91 6.96
CA ILE A 147 -17.27 -12.82 8.26
C ILE A 147 -17.89 -13.78 9.28
N LYS A 148 -19.23 -13.90 9.31
CA LYS A 148 -19.95 -14.83 10.19
C LYS A 148 -19.61 -16.31 9.99
N ASN A 149 -19.16 -16.69 8.80
CA ASN A 149 -18.70 -18.07 8.57
C ASN A 149 -17.39 -18.40 9.31
N ILE A 150 -16.66 -17.37 9.72
CA ILE A 150 -15.40 -17.48 10.46
C ILE A 150 -15.69 -17.54 11.95
N ASP A 151 -16.54 -16.63 12.44
CA ASP A 151 -16.93 -16.51 13.83
C ASP A 151 -18.32 -15.89 13.98
N ASP A 152 -19.10 -16.38 14.93
CA ASP A 152 -20.45 -15.85 15.19
C ASP A 152 -20.38 -14.41 15.74
N ASP A 153 -19.38 -14.11 16.57
CA ASP A 153 -19.10 -12.76 17.05
C ASP A 153 -18.15 -12.04 16.09
N ILE A 154 -18.73 -11.12 15.32
CA ILE A 154 -18.00 -10.35 14.32
C ILE A 154 -17.51 -9.00 14.84
N SER A 155 -17.73 -8.67 16.11
CA SER A 155 -17.50 -7.33 16.68
C SER A 155 -16.04 -6.87 16.51
N GLU A 156 -15.09 -7.79 16.71
CA GLU A 156 -13.66 -7.51 16.54
C GLU A 156 -13.21 -7.51 15.06
N MET A 157 -14.02 -8.03 14.13
CA MET A 157 -13.62 -8.25 12.74
C MET A 157 -14.17 -7.21 11.76
N LEU A 158 -14.76 -6.12 12.25
CA LEU A 158 -15.46 -5.14 11.42
C LEU A 158 -14.55 -4.44 10.39
N SER A 159 -13.25 -4.28 10.65
CA SER A 159 -12.30 -3.73 9.68
C SER A 159 -12.20 -4.57 8.40
N LEU A 160 -12.54 -5.87 8.47
CA LEU A 160 -12.60 -6.73 7.28
C LEU A 160 -13.71 -6.34 6.31
N LEU A 161 -14.71 -5.56 6.74
CA LEU A 161 -15.72 -5.04 5.82
C LEU A 161 -15.09 -4.19 4.72
N ASN A 162 -13.96 -3.53 4.95
CA ASN A 162 -13.30 -2.68 3.95
C ASN A 162 -12.54 -3.46 2.88
N ILE A 163 -12.27 -4.76 3.08
CA ILE A 163 -11.54 -5.54 2.09
C ILE A 163 -12.44 -5.96 0.91
N ASN A 164 -11.81 -6.25 -0.22
CA ASN A 164 -12.52 -6.68 -1.43
C ASN A 164 -13.22 -8.04 -1.18
N LYS A 165 -14.46 -8.17 -1.67
CA LYS A 165 -15.28 -9.40 -1.58
C LYS A 165 -14.53 -10.64 -2.05
N LYS A 166 -13.63 -10.53 -3.04
CA LYS A 166 -12.77 -11.64 -3.48
C LYS A 166 -11.98 -12.27 -2.34
N TYR A 167 -11.40 -11.47 -1.43
CA TYR A 167 -10.63 -11.98 -0.30
C TYR A 167 -11.54 -12.53 0.80
N LEU A 168 -12.67 -11.87 1.08
CA LEU A 168 -13.67 -12.37 2.02
C LEU A 168 -14.25 -13.72 1.58
N SER A 169 -14.52 -13.90 0.29
CA SER A 169 -15.03 -15.18 -0.20
C SER A 169 -14.06 -16.33 0.02
N VAL A 170 -12.75 -16.08 0.05
CA VAL A 170 -11.76 -17.12 0.34
C VAL A 170 -11.92 -17.67 1.77
N LEU A 171 -12.37 -16.84 2.72
CA LEU A 171 -12.67 -17.27 4.09
C LEU A 171 -13.85 -18.24 4.15
N MET A 172 -14.79 -18.15 3.22
CA MET A 172 -15.95 -19.05 3.18
C MET A 172 -15.61 -20.44 2.67
N PHE A 173 -14.67 -20.55 1.73
CA PHE A 173 -14.42 -21.81 1.00
C PHE A 173 -13.20 -22.58 1.49
N ASN A 174 -12.31 -21.94 2.24
CA ASN A 174 -11.08 -22.55 2.73
C ASN A 174 -11.16 -22.80 4.23
N GLU A 175 -12.13 -23.62 4.64
CA GLU A 175 -12.13 -24.17 5.99
C GLU A 175 -10.89 -25.05 6.16
N GLU A 176 -10.08 -24.71 7.15
CA GLU A 176 -8.85 -25.44 7.45
C GLU A 176 -8.95 -26.13 8.80
N THR A 177 -8.32 -27.28 8.90
CA THR A 177 -8.28 -28.08 10.13
C THR A 177 -6.84 -28.33 10.59
N ILE A 178 -6.64 -28.38 11.90
CA ILE A 178 -5.42 -28.87 12.56
C ILE A 178 -5.93 -29.98 13.47
N GLU A 179 -5.35 -31.17 13.35
CA GLU A 179 -5.69 -32.32 14.19
C GLU A 179 -7.21 -32.64 14.15
N GLY A 180 -7.84 -32.45 12.98
CA GLY A 180 -9.25 -32.73 12.76
C GLY A 180 -10.24 -31.68 13.28
N LYS A 181 -9.78 -30.58 13.89
CA LYS A 181 -10.64 -29.49 14.37
C LYS A 181 -10.60 -28.29 13.41
N LYS A 182 -11.76 -27.72 13.09
CA LYS A 182 -11.89 -26.48 12.32
C LYS A 182 -11.22 -25.33 13.06
N ILE A 183 -10.47 -24.49 12.33
CA ILE A 183 -9.76 -23.36 12.91
C ILE A 183 -10.28 -22.06 12.35
N ASN A 184 -10.45 -21.10 13.26
CA ASN A 184 -10.53 -19.71 12.90
C ASN A 184 -9.11 -19.19 12.61
N LYS A 185 -8.77 -19.07 11.32
CA LYS A 185 -7.45 -18.63 10.85
C LYS A 185 -7.05 -17.26 11.40
N ILE A 186 -8.02 -16.36 11.57
CA ILE A 186 -7.75 -14.99 12.05
C ILE A 186 -7.37 -15.05 13.53
N LYS A 187 -8.14 -15.77 14.36
CA LYS A 187 -7.79 -16.00 15.77
C LYS A 187 -6.42 -16.68 15.90
N TYR A 188 -6.18 -17.73 15.12
CA TYR A 188 -4.89 -18.41 15.09
C TYR A 188 -3.72 -17.47 14.78
N LEU A 189 -3.85 -16.62 13.75
CA LEU A 189 -2.79 -15.67 13.39
C LEU A 189 -2.64 -14.56 14.44
N ALA A 190 -3.72 -14.13 15.07
CA ALA A 190 -3.69 -13.13 16.14
C ALA A 190 -2.92 -13.66 17.35
N ASP A 191 -3.17 -14.91 17.73
CA ASP A 191 -2.46 -15.61 18.80
C ASP A 191 -0.97 -15.76 18.49
N GLU A 192 -0.61 -16.20 17.27
CA GLU A 192 0.80 -16.38 16.87
C GLU A 192 1.59 -15.06 16.81
N LEU A 193 0.91 -13.95 16.51
CA LEU A 193 1.50 -12.61 16.48
C LEU A 193 1.33 -11.85 17.80
N HIS A 194 0.72 -12.47 18.81
CA HIS A 194 0.48 -11.91 20.14
C HIS A 194 -0.23 -10.53 20.09
N CYS A 195 -1.32 -10.45 19.33
CA CYS A 195 -2.15 -9.25 19.20
C CYS A 195 -3.65 -9.58 19.29
N SER A 196 -4.49 -8.56 19.46
CA SER A 196 -5.95 -8.76 19.43
C SER A 196 -6.44 -9.07 18.01
N VAL A 197 -7.57 -9.75 17.89
CA VAL A 197 -8.22 -10.01 16.59
C VAL A 197 -8.54 -8.68 15.91
N HIS A 198 -9.04 -7.72 16.68
CA HIS A 198 -9.30 -6.36 16.19
C HIS A 198 -8.07 -5.72 15.55
N THR A 199 -6.95 -5.68 16.28
CA THR A 199 -5.69 -5.11 15.78
C THR A 199 -5.22 -5.84 14.52
N LEU A 200 -5.27 -7.18 14.50
CA LEU A 200 -4.88 -7.94 13.33
C LEU A 200 -5.75 -7.59 12.12
N CYS A 201 -7.07 -7.47 12.30
CA CYS A 201 -8.01 -7.13 11.23
C CYS A 201 -7.72 -5.75 10.60
N GLU A 202 -7.27 -4.76 11.38
CA GLU A 202 -6.84 -3.45 10.85
C GLU A 202 -5.58 -3.54 9.96
N TYR A 203 -4.66 -4.47 10.25
CA TYR A 203 -3.49 -4.71 9.39
C TYR A 203 -3.86 -5.54 8.16
N ILE A 204 -4.74 -6.52 8.32
CA ILE A 204 -5.29 -7.33 7.22
C ILE A 204 -6.05 -6.45 6.22
N GLU A 205 -6.73 -5.40 6.68
CA GLU A 205 -7.41 -4.45 5.80
C GLU A 205 -6.45 -3.88 4.74
N LYS A 206 -5.22 -3.58 5.15
CA LYS A 206 -4.15 -3.03 4.30
C LYS A 206 -3.45 -4.11 3.48
N GLU A 207 -3.38 -5.33 3.98
CA GLU A 207 -2.69 -6.47 3.36
C GLU A 207 -3.58 -7.73 3.27
N PRO A 208 -4.71 -7.69 2.52
CA PRO A 208 -5.73 -8.74 2.56
C PRO A 208 -5.29 -10.07 1.94
N SER A 209 -4.19 -10.06 1.18
CA SER A 209 -3.61 -11.26 0.57
C SER A 209 -3.26 -12.35 1.58
N VAL A 210 -2.93 -11.98 2.83
CA VAL A 210 -2.56 -12.94 3.89
C VAL A 210 -3.69 -13.92 4.21
N ILE A 211 -4.95 -13.48 4.10
CA ILE A 211 -6.13 -14.32 4.35
C ILE A 211 -6.20 -15.51 3.39
N ALA A 212 -5.76 -15.30 2.15
CA ALA A 212 -5.85 -16.31 1.11
C ALA A 212 -4.78 -17.42 1.26
N LEU A 213 -3.81 -17.23 2.14
CA LEU A 213 -2.75 -18.20 2.40
C LEU A 213 -3.26 -19.33 3.29
N SER A 214 -2.74 -20.53 3.09
CA SER A 214 -3.08 -21.67 3.96
C SER A 214 -2.42 -21.54 5.33
N ILE A 215 -3.06 -22.09 6.38
CA ILE A 215 -2.50 -22.17 7.73
C ILE A 215 -1.12 -22.86 7.71
N ARG A 216 -0.95 -23.91 6.90
CA ARG A 216 0.36 -24.57 6.74
C ARG A 216 1.43 -23.58 6.30
N ARG A 217 1.13 -22.77 5.28
CA ARG A 217 2.07 -21.77 4.77
C ARG A 217 2.35 -20.69 5.80
N ILE A 218 1.32 -20.20 6.49
CA ILE A 218 1.47 -19.23 7.57
C ILE A 218 2.41 -19.79 8.65
N LYS A 219 2.17 -21.02 9.13
CA LYS A 219 3.01 -21.72 10.10
C LYS A 219 4.47 -21.82 9.67
N GLU A 220 4.72 -22.28 8.44
CA GLU A 220 6.07 -22.38 7.89
C GLU A 220 6.79 -21.02 7.88
N VAL A 221 6.10 -19.95 7.47
CA VAL A 221 6.66 -18.60 7.46
C VAL A 221 6.91 -18.08 8.88
N ILE A 222 5.95 -18.21 9.81
CA ILE A 222 6.12 -17.78 11.21
C ILE A 222 7.31 -18.50 11.84
N LYS A 223 7.41 -19.81 11.65
CA LYS A 223 8.53 -20.61 12.16
C LYS A 223 9.87 -20.06 11.65
N THR A 224 10.01 -19.87 10.34
CA THR A 224 11.26 -19.33 9.77
C THR A 224 11.53 -17.90 10.24
N LEU A 225 10.53 -17.03 10.38
CA LEU A 225 10.74 -15.69 10.91
C LEU A 225 11.22 -15.73 12.37
N LYS A 226 10.67 -16.63 13.20
CA LYS A 226 11.09 -16.84 14.59
C LYS A 226 12.54 -17.38 14.67
N GLU A 227 12.95 -18.27 13.77
CA GLU A 227 14.34 -18.77 13.68
C GLU A 227 15.40 -17.67 13.44
N PHE A 228 14.99 -16.55 12.84
CA PHE A 228 15.86 -15.39 12.57
C PHE A 228 15.58 -14.20 13.50
N ASP A 229 14.90 -14.43 14.63
CA ASP A 229 14.70 -13.43 15.68
C ASP A 229 13.94 -12.18 15.21
N TYR A 230 13.04 -12.32 14.23
CA TYR A 230 12.17 -11.21 13.82
C TYR A 230 11.19 -10.85 14.94
N GLU A 231 11.09 -9.56 15.25
CA GLU A 231 10.13 -9.09 16.24
C GLU A 231 8.69 -9.20 15.71
N LEU A 232 7.79 -9.72 16.55
CA LEU A 232 6.39 -9.96 16.17
C LEU A 232 5.66 -8.68 15.74
N LYS A 233 5.96 -7.54 16.38
CA LYS A 233 5.41 -6.23 15.97
C LYS A 233 5.85 -5.83 14.55
N ASP A 234 7.10 -6.16 14.18
CA ASP A 234 7.62 -5.83 12.85
C ASP A 234 6.97 -6.74 11.79
N ILE A 235 6.68 -8.01 12.15
CA ILE A 235 5.91 -8.95 11.32
C ILE A 235 4.47 -8.47 11.14
N LEU A 236 3.80 -8.04 12.23
CA LEU A 236 2.42 -7.55 12.21
C LEU A 236 2.26 -6.32 11.31
N ILE A 237 3.20 -5.37 11.36
CA ILE A 237 3.21 -4.20 10.46
C ILE A 237 3.43 -4.62 9.00
N ALA A 238 4.09 -5.75 8.77
CA ALA A 238 4.53 -6.21 7.47
C ALA A 238 3.87 -7.54 7.05
N LEU A 239 2.54 -7.71 7.17
CA LEU A 239 1.85 -8.95 6.82
C LEU A 239 2.15 -9.46 5.38
N TRP A 240 2.55 -8.58 4.46
CA TRP A 240 3.03 -8.99 3.14
C TRP A 240 4.19 -10.00 3.18
N VAL A 241 4.93 -10.13 4.29
CA VAL A 241 6.00 -11.13 4.44
C VAL A 241 5.50 -12.56 4.24
N PHE A 242 4.24 -12.85 4.54
CA PHE A 242 3.62 -14.15 4.34
C PHE A 242 3.50 -14.56 2.85
N ASN A 243 3.60 -13.58 1.95
CA ASN A 243 3.63 -13.83 0.50
C ASN A 243 4.98 -14.39 0.02
N TYR A 244 6.02 -14.36 0.85
CA TYR A 244 7.28 -15.04 0.58
C TYR A 244 7.23 -16.50 1.04
N ASN A 245 7.94 -17.38 0.33
CA ASN A 245 8.14 -18.75 0.80
C ASN A 245 9.24 -18.79 1.88
N ALA A 246 9.12 -19.73 2.82
CA ALA A 246 10.08 -19.92 3.91
C ALA A 246 11.54 -20.03 3.42
N ARG A 247 11.78 -20.71 2.28
CA ARG A 247 13.13 -20.84 1.70
C ARG A 247 13.74 -19.50 1.31
N THR A 248 12.95 -18.57 0.79
CA THR A 248 13.42 -17.24 0.38
C THR A 248 13.68 -16.36 1.58
N ILE A 249 12.83 -16.44 2.61
CA ILE A 249 13.04 -15.79 3.90
C ILE A 249 14.36 -16.29 4.47
N HIS A 250 14.49 -17.61 4.67
CA HIS A 250 15.71 -18.22 5.19
C HIS A 250 16.95 -17.81 4.40
N ARG A 251 16.95 -17.93 3.07
CA ARG A 251 18.11 -17.55 2.25
C ARG A 251 18.52 -16.09 2.46
N ARG A 252 17.56 -15.16 2.41
CA ARG A 252 17.84 -13.73 2.55
C ARG A 252 18.27 -13.38 3.97
N SER A 253 17.60 -13.92 4.98
CA SER A 253 17.92 -13.69 6.39
C SER A 253 19.28 -14.31 6.76
N SER A 254 19.61 -15.52 6.29
CA SER A 254 20.94 -16.12 6.46
C SER A 254 22.04 -15.26 5.87
N MET A 255 21.85 -14.72 4.66
CA MET A 255 22.83 -13.83 4.03
C MET A 255 23.11 -12.60 4.88
N MET A 256 22.07 -12.01 5.48
CA MET A 256 22.21 -10.82 6.31
C MET A 256 22.81 -11.13 7.69
N LYS A 257 22.40 -12.24 8.32
CA LYS A 257 22.97 -12.70 9.60
C LYS A 257 24.47 -13.02 9.44
N ALA A 258 24.85 -13.70 8.36
CA ALA A 258 26.25 -13.99 8.02
C ALA A 258 27.08 -12.73 7.71
N ALA A 259 26.43 -11.61 7.39
CA ALA A 259 27.07 -10.32 7.18
C ALA A 259 27.14 -9.48 8.48
N GLY A 260 26.88 -10.07 9.65
CA GLY A 260 27.00 -9.40 10.95
C GLY A 260 25.77 -8.58 11.36
N MET A 261 24.66 -8.64 10.61
CA MET A 261 23.46 -7.89 10.98
C MET A 261 22.81 -8.50 12.24
N LYS A 262 22.83 -7.74 13.34
CA LYS A 262 22.28 -8.16 14.64
C LYS A 262 20.76 -8.29 14.64
N LYS A 263 20.06 -7.33 14.04
CA LYS A 263 18.58 -7.31 13.94
C LYS A 263 18.17 -7.29 12.48
N ILE A 264 17.43 -8.32 12.06
CA ILE A 264 16.93 -8.45 10.70
C ILE A 264 15.51 -7.89 10.62
N MET A 265 15.30 -6.94 9.71
CA MET A 265 14.01 -6.28 9.52
C MET A 265 13.26 -6.84 8.30
N PRO A 266 11.91 -6.82 8.28
CA PRO A 266 11.10 -7.31 7.16
C PRO A 266 11.50 -6.76 5.80
N TRP A 267 11.87 -5.49 5.68
CA TRP A 267 12.19 -4.86 4.38
C TRP A 267 13.29 -5.59 3.58
N ILE A 268 14.18 -6.33 4.25
CA ILE A 268 15.20 -7.18 3.61
C ILE A 268 14.58 -8.21 2.67
N LEU A 269 13.38 -8.67 3.00
CA LEU A 269 12.65 -9.65 2.21
C LEU A 269 12.11 -9.08 0.91
N ARG A 270 12.05 -7.75 0.73
CA ARG A 270 11.71 -7.13 -0.57
C ARG A 270 12.92 -7.00 -1.49
N GLY A 271 14.09 -6.69 -0.94
CA GLY A 271 15.30 -6.39 -1.71
C GLY A 271 15.71 -7.51 -2.67
N SER A 272 16.07 -7.14 -3.89
CA SER A 272 16.76 -8.03 -4.82
C SER A 272 18.09 -8.52 -4.24
N ILE A 273 18.61 -9.64 -4.76
CA ILE A 273 19.92 -10.16 -4.32
C ILE A 273 21.03 -9.12 -4.55
N ARG A 274 20.93 -8.32 -5.62
CA ARG A 274 21.86 -7.23 -5.90
C ARG A 274 21.81 -6.14 -4.84
N GLU A 275 20.61 -5.68 -4.46
CA GLU A 275 20.44 -4.67 -3.42
C GLU A 275 20.95 -5.16 -2.07
N LEU A 276 20.62 -6.40 -1.69
CA LEU A 276 21.12 -7.00 -0.47
C LEU A 276 22.65 -7.15 -0.49
N SER A 277 23.23 -7.58 -1.61
CA SER A 277 24.69 -7.67 -1.76
C SER A 277 25.37 -6.31 -1.62
N ASN A 278 24.82 -5.27 -2.24
CA ASN A 278 25.32 -3.91 -2.09
C ASN A 278 25.22 -3.41 -0.65
N HIS A 279 24.12 -3.74 0.04
CA HIS A 279 23.96 -3.43 1.45
C HIS A 279 25.02 -4.14 2.30
N ILE A 280 25.25 -5.44 2.08
CA ILE A 280 26.31 -6.21 2.76
C ILE A 280 27.69 -5.61 2.52
N LYS A 281 28.01 -5.22 1.28
CA LYS A 281 29.29 -4.52 0.97
C LYS A 281 29.43 -3.23 1.77
N THR A 282 28.33 -2.49 1.92
CA THR A 282 28.29 -1.24 2.69
C THR A 282 28.52 -1.51 4.17
N LEU A 283 27.88 -2.54 4.74
CA LEU A 283 28.08 -2.96 6.12
C LEU A 283 29.53 -3.34 6.40
N LYS A 284 30.12 -4.23 5.58
CA LYS A 284 31.52 -4.64 5.73
C LYS A 284 32.49 -3.47 5.62
N LYS A 285 32.24 -2.53 4.71
CA LYS A 285 33.05 -1.32 4.61
C LYS A 285 32.96 -0.48 5.88
N THR A 286 31.76 -0.33 6.45
CA THR A 286 31.57 0.39 7.71
C THR A 286 32.29 -0.30 8.86
N GLU A 287 32.16 -1.62 9.00
CA GLU A 287 32.84 -2.43 10.02
C GLU A 287 34.37 -2.27 9.95
N ILE A 288 34.97 -2.37 8.76
CA ILE A 288 36.41 -2.14 8.55
C ILE A 288 36.82 -0.72 8.97
N LEU A 289 36.00 0.29 8.65
CA LEU A 289 36.30 1.67 9.04
C LEU A 289 36.20 1.84 10.57
N GLU A 290 35.20 1.24 11.21
CA GLU A 290 35.05 1.26 12.67
C GLU A 290 36.19 0.50 13.37
N GLU A 291 36.70 -0.60 12.81
CA GLU A 291 37.86 -1.31 13.37
C GLU A 291 39.17 -0.52 13.28
N ILE A 292 39.42 0.16 12.14
CA ILE A 292 40.67 0.91 11.92
C ILE A 292 40.69 2.20 12.73
N TYR A 293 39.54 2.87 12.82
CA TYR A 293 39.45 4.22 13.34
C TYR A 293 38.79 4.29 14.72
N GLY A 294 38.01 3.30 15.15
CA GLY A 294 37.30 3.30 16.42
C GLY A 294 36.14 4.30 16.41
N GLU A 295 36.43 5.55 16.75
CA GLU A 295 35.44 6.62 16.91
C GLU A 295 35.47 7.65 15.76
N HIS A 296 34.38 8.42 15.62
CA HIS A 296 34.28 9.47 14.61
C HIS A 296 35.38 10.53 14.71
N VAL A 297 35.81 10.88 15.92
CA VAL A 297 36.87 11.90 16.14
C VAL A 297 38.19 11.40 15.58
N ASP A 298 38.57 10.16 15.91
CA ASP A 298 39.79 9.51 15.43
C ASP A 298 39.75 9.33 13.91
N PHE A 299 38.59 8.91 13.38
CA PHE A 299 38.36 8.83 11.94
C PHE A 299 38.60 10.17 11.26
N LEU A 300 37.94 11.23 11.70
CA LEU A 300 38.04 12.55 11.10
C LEU A 300 39.46 13.13 11.26
N SER A 301 40.09 12.96 12.41
CA SER A 301 41.45 13.43 12.68
C SER A 301 42.44 12.84 11.67
N LYS A 302 42.45 11.50 11.53
CA LYS A 302 43.33 10.81 10.58
C LYS A 302 42.95 11.12 9.12
N LYS A 303 41.66 11.14 8.79
CA LYS A 303 41.17 11.33 7.42
C LYS A 303 41.41 12.75 6.89
N LEU A 304 41.26 13.75 7.75
CA LEU A 304 41.41 15.17 7.41
C LEU A 304 42.82 15.71 7.69
N ASN A 305 43.70 14.88 8.26
CA ASN A 305 45.04 15.23 8.71
C ASN A 305 45.03 16.44 9.66
N MET A 306 44.18 16.36 10.69
CA MET A 306 44.00 17.37 11.72
C MET A 306 44.16 16.74 13.10
N THR A 307 44.56 17.51 14.10
CA THR A 307 44.68 17.01 15.47
C THR A 307 43.31 16.69 16.07
N GLU A 308 43.25 15.78 17.04
CA GLU A 308 41.99 15.46 17.73
C GLU A 308 41.36 16.71 18.37
N ASP A 309 42.16 17.61 18.93
CA ASP A 309 41.67 18.83 19.58
C ASP A 309 41.00 19.77 18.58
N GLU A 310 41.55 19.90 17.37
CA GLU A 310 40.92 20.66 16.29
C GLU A 310 39.60 20.01 15.87
N ILE A 311 39.55 18.68 15.72
CA ILE A 311 38.30 17.98 15.40
C ILE A 311 37.26 18.16 16.50
N LYS A 312 37.65 17.99 17.77
CA LYS A 312 36.78 18.18 18.94
C LYS A 312 36.20 19.60 18.97
N PHE A 313 36.99 20.62 18.61
CA PHE A 313 36.50 21.99 18.47
C PHE A 313 35.35 22.11 17.45
N TYR A 314 35.47 21.51 16.26
CA TYR A 314 34.41 21.53 15.25
C TYR A 314 33.20 20.68 15.63
N VAL A 315 33.42 19.49 16.17
CA VAL A 315 32.37 18.57 16.63
C VAL A 315 31.54 19.21 17.75
N ASN A 316 32.18 19.89 18.71
CA ASN A 316 31.48 20.60 19.79
C ASN A 316 30.56 21.72 19.26
N ARG A 317 30.90 22.32 18.12
CA ARG A 317 30.08 23.34 17.45
C ARG A 317 28.98 22.74 16.58
N ALA A 318 29.13 21.49 16.16
CA ALA A 318 28.25 20.77 15.24
C ALA A 318 28.10 19.30 15.65
N PRO A 319 27.38 19.01 16.76
CA PRO A 319 27.26 17.66 17.30
C PRO A 319 26.60 16.68 16.33
N ASP A 320 25.71 17.18 15.45
CA ASP A 320 25.05 16.40 14.38
C ASP A 320 26.04 15.64 13.47
N LEU A 321 27.32 16.04 13.44
CA LEU A 321 28.34 15.33 12.66
C LEU A 321 28.60 13.91 13.18
N LEU A 322 28.40 13.67 14.48
CA LEU A 322 28.56 12.36 15.11
C LEU A 322 27.42 11.41 14.76
N ASP A 323 26.24 11.94 14.41
CA ASP A 323 25.10 11.14 13.94
C ASP A 323 25.28 10.64 12.50
N VAL A 324 26.25 11.19 11.77
CA VAL A 324 26.56 10.78 10.40
C VAL A 324 27.45 9.54 10.42
N SER A 325 27.07 8.49 9.69
CA SER A 325 27.89 7.28 9.62
C SER A 325 29.28 7.56 9.02
N ILE A 326 30.31 6.92 9.59
CA ILE A 326 31.71 7.04 9.16
C ILE A 326 31.87 6.77 7.65
N ASN A 327 31.14 5.80 7.11
CA ASN A 327 31.18 5.50 5.68
C ASN A 327 30.62 6.64 4.80
N LYS A 328 29.56 7.33 5.26
CA LYS A 328 29.05 8.51 4.56
C LYS A 328 30.06 9.67 4.66
N LEU A 329 30.67 9.87 5.82
CA LEU A 329 31.73 10.86 6.00
C LEU A 329 32.91 10.58 5.06
N ASP A 330 33.44 9.36 5.01
CA ASP A 330 34.50 8.94 4.09
C ASP A 330 34.13 9.26 2.64
N LYS A 331 32.92 8.87 2.20
CA LYS A 331 32.47 9.13 0.84
C LYS A 331 32.40 10.63 0.53
N VAL A 332 31.82 11.44 1.42
CA VAL A 332 31.70 12.89 1.21
C VAL A 332 33.08 13.55 1.23
N ILE A 333 33.97 13.19 2.16
CA ILE A 333 35.33 13.73 2.23
C ILE A 333 36.11 13.43 0.95
N ASN A 334 36.07 12.19 0.46
CA ASN A 334 36.75 11.82 -0.78
C ASN A 334 36.23 12.62 -1.98
N ILE A 335 34.91 12.75 -2.12
CA ILE A 335 34.30 13.59 -3.17
C ILE A 335 34.78 15.04 -3.03
N LEU A 336 34.75 15.62 -1.83
CA LEU A 336 35.15 17.02 -1.66
C LEU A 336 36.64 17.24 -1.95
N TYR A 337 37.52 16.28 -1.62
CA TYR A 337 38.92 16.33 -2.03
C TYR A 337 39.11 16.24 -3.54
N GLU A 338 38.37 15.36 -4.24
CA GLU A 338 38.40 15.25 -5.71
C GLU A 338 38.05 16.59 -6.39
N TYR A 339 37.17 17.38 -5.76
CA TYR A 339 36.78 18.72 -6.23
C TYR A 339 37.65 19.86 -5.66
N GLY A 340 38.76 19.55 -4.97
CA GLY A 340 39.77 20.53 -4.54
C GLY A 340 39.42 21.33 -3.28
N TYR A 341 38.50 20.84 -2.46
CA TYR A 341 38.23 21.43 -1.14
C TYR A 341 39.22 20.92 -0.09
N ASN A 342 39.61 21.78 0.85
CA ASN A 342 40.52 21.43 1.94
C ASN A 342 39.76 21.06 3.22
N SER A 343 40.44 20.42 4.17
CA SER A 343 39.86 19.94 5.42
C SER A 343 39.16 21.01 6.26
N GLN A 344 39.78 22.20 6.37
CA GLN A 344 39.24 23.30 7.17
C GLN A 344 37.95 23.86 6.57
N ASP A 345 37.91 24.03 5.23
CA ASP A 345 36.70 24.43 4.51
C ASP A 345 35.57 23.43 4.78
N MET A 346 35.85 22.12 4.69
CA MET A 346 34.84 21.08 4.88
C MET A 346 34.21 21.14 6.29
N LEU A 347 35.01 21.27 7.34
CA LEU A 347 34.52 21.32 8.72
C LEU A 347 33.85 22.66 9.05
N MET A 348 34.35 23.77 8.52
CA MET A 348 33.70 25.08 8.65
C MET A 348 32.28 25.06 8.05
N TYR A 349 32.09 24.30 6.97
CA TYR A 349 30.81 24.10 6.30
C TYR A 349 30.22 22.69 6.52
N TYR A 350 30.27 22.20 7.77
CA TYR A 350 29.91 20.83 8.16
C TYR A 350 28.56 20.31 7.63
N ARG A 351 27.59 21.20 7.37
CA ARG A 351 26.28 20.83 6.80
C ARG A 351 26.37 20.10 5.46
N VAL A 352 27.50 20.22 4.75
CA VAL A 352 27.77 19.43 3.54
C VAL A 352 27.74 17.92 3.82
N PHE A 353 28.15 17.47 5.02
CA PHE A 353 28.10 16.07 5.45
C PHE A 353 26.68 15.56 5.69
N LEU A 354 25.73 16.47 5.95
CA LEU A 354 24.32 16.13 6.17
C LEU A 354 23.57 15.93 4.84
N LEU A 355 24.10 16.45 3.73
CA LEU A 355 23.47 16.35 2.42
C LEU A 355 23.38 14.90 1.91
N ARG A 356 22.40 14.62 1.05
CA ARG A 356 22.38 13.37 0.28
C ARG A 356 23.56 13.35 -0.69
N THR A 357 24.33 12.25 -0.73
CA THR A 357 25.54 12.16 -1.57
C THR A 357 25.25 12.33 -3.05
N THR A 358 24.09 11.87 -3.53
CA THR A 358 23.66 12.05 -4.93
C THR A 358 23.49 13.53 -5.27
N LEU A 359 22.81 14.28 -4.41
CA LEU A 359 22.61 15.72 -4.59
C LEU A 359 23.93 16.49 -4.49
N LEU A 360 24.84 16.06 -3.62
CA LEU A 360 26.19 16.62 -3.53
C LEU A 360 26.94 16.48 -4.86
N GLU A 361 27.01 15.26 -5.40
CA GLU A 361 27.66 14.95 -6.67
C GLU A 361 27.03 15.72 -7.84
N GLU A 362 25.69 15.78 -7.91
CA GLU A 362 24.95 16.54 -8.92
C GLU A 362 25.31 18.04 -8.89
N ARG A 363 25.27 18.65 -7.70
CA ARG A 363 25.57 20.08 -7.54
C ARG A 363 27.03 20.39 -7.82
N LEU A 364 27.96 19.54 -7.37
CA LEU A 364 29.38 19.70 -7.65
C LEU A 364 29.69 19.62 -9.16
N LYS A 365 29.05 18.69 -9.89
CA LYS A 365 29.17 18.61 -11.36
C LYS A 365 28.72 19.89 -12.06
N ILE A 366 27.60 20.48 -11.60
CA ILE A 366 27.11 21.75 -12.15
C ILE A 366 28.10 22.88 -11.84
N LEU A 367 28.55 22.98 -10.59
CA LEU A 367 29.48 24.04 -10.18
C LEU A 367 30.85 23.91 -10.85
N GLN A 368 31.32 22.70 -11.16
CA GLN A 368 32.59 22.49 -11.87
C GLN A 368 32.58 23.05 -13.30
N GLN A 369 31.40 23.17 -13.94
CA GLN A 369 31.27 23.78 -15.25
C GLN A 369 31.33 25.32 -15.21
N LEU A 370 31.19 25.90 -14.01
CA LEU A 370 31.27 27.34 -13.80
C LEU A 370 32.73 27.73 -13.47
N ARG A 371 33.13 28.96 -13.83
CA ARG A 371 34.49 29.44 -13.53
C ARG A 371 34.60 29.83 -12.06
N GLY A 372 35.64 29.32 -11.39
CA GLY A 372 36.06 29.74 -10.03
C GLY A 372 35.80 28.70 -8.94
N LYS A 373 36.44 28.88 -7.77
CA LYS A 373 36.19 28.04 -6.58
C LYS A 373 34.91 28.52 -5.90
N HIS A 374 33.90 27.65 -5.83
CA HIS A 374 32.62 27.96 -5.20
C HIS A 374 32.65 27.70 -3.69
N ARG A 375 31.86 28.45 -2.91
CA ARG A 375 31.74 28.20 -1.46
C ARG A 375 30.93 26.92 -1.23
N LEU A 376 31.37 26.07 -0.29
CA LEU A 376 30.66 24.86 0.10
C LEU A 376 29.22 25.12 0.59
N SER A 377 28.95 26.33 1.10
CA SER A 377 27.61 26.74 1.50
C SER A 377 26.55 26.68 0.39
N LEU A 378 26.97 26.79 -0.88
CA LEU A 378 26.08 26.64 -2.02
C LEU A 378 25.62 25.18 -2.22
N LEU A 379 26.38 24.20 -1.73
CA LEU A 379 26.04 22.79 -1.92
C LEU A 379 24.83 22.37 -1.09
N TYR A 380 24.59 22.98 0.07
CA TYR A 380 23.47 22.65 0.95
C TYR A 380 22.39 23.74 1.03
N CYS A 381 22.44 24.79 0.20
CA CYS A 381 21.36 25.79 0.13
C CYS A 381 20.09 25.21 -0.51
N ASN A 382 18.95 25.89 -0.36
CA ASN A 382 17.72 25.44 -1.00
C ASN A 382 17.85 25.44 -2.55
N SER A 383 17.08 24.61 -3.25
CA SER A 383 17.22 24.45 -4.71
C SER A 383 16.96 25.74 -5.48
N LYS A 384 16.03 26.60 -5.02
CA LYS A 384 15.75 27.88 -5.68
C LYS A 384 16.98 28.80 -5.66
N ILE A 385 17.64 28.93 -4.51
CA ILE A 385 18.86 29.73 -4.36
C ILE A 385 19.98 29.13 -5.22
N PHE A 386 20.15 27.81 -5.18
CA PHE A 386 21.16 27.14 -6.01
C PHE A 386 20.97 27.45 -7.50
N GLU A 387 19.75 27.29 -8.01
CA GLU A 387 19.41 27.57 -9.41
C GLU A 387 19.59 29.05 -9.78
N THR A 388 19.18 29.99 -8.91
CA THR A 388 19.38 31.42 -9.14
C THR A 388 20.86 31.76 -9.26
N VAL A 389 21.70 31.23 -8.36
CA VAL A 389 23.15 31.46 -8.40
C VAL A 389 23.74 30.86 -9.67
N VAL A 390 23.41 29.61 -10.01
CA VAL A 390 23.88 28.95 -11.25
C VAL A 390 23.50 29.77 -12.49
N LYS A 391 22.24 30.22 -12.60
CA LYS A 391 21.76 31.05 -13.72
C LYS A 391 22.48 32.39 -13.83
N SER A 392 22.72 33.07 -12.70
CA SER A 392 23.44 34.34 -12.67
C SER A 392 24.93 34.23 -13.01
N THR A 393 25.52 33.05 -12.81
CA THR A 393 26.94 32.79 -13.04
C THR A 393 27.22 32.20 -14.43
N TYR A 394 26.20 31.69 -15.12
CA TYR A 394 26.29 31.13 -16.47
C TYR A 394 26.41 32.24 -17.52
N LYS A 395 27.64 32.57 -17.95
CA LYS A 395 27.87 33.35 -19.19
C LYS A 395 28.03 32.37 -20.36
N PRO A 396 27.21 32.44 -21.43
CA PRO A 396 27.39 31.57 -22.58
C PRO A 396 28.75 31.81 -23.26
N ASN A 397 29.34 30.73 -23.74
CA ASN A 397 30.69 30.68 -24.29
C ASN A 397 30.75 31.39 -25.66
N THR A 398 30.93 32.71 -25.71
CA THR A 398 31.24 33.43 -26.96
C THR A 398 32.71 33.19 -27.29
N LYS A 399 33.00 32.09 -28.00
CA LYS A 399 34.26 31.96 -28.74
C LYS A 399 34.24 32.99 -29.88
N THR A 400 35.13 33.98 -29.75
CA THR A 400 35.87 34.67 -30.81
C THR A 400 35.58 34.16 -32.23
N ILE A 401 34.82 34.94 -32.99
CA ILE A 401 34.93 34.98 -34.45
C ILE A 401 36.17 35.83 -34.74
N PRO A 402 37.18 35.34 -35.47
CA PRO A 402 38.26 36.20 -35.96
C PRO A 402 37.67 37.13 -37.01
N ASP A 403 37.81 38.44 -36.81
CA ASP A 403 37.72 39.41 -37.90
C ASP A 403 38.85 39.10 -38.87
N ASP A 404 38.53 38.52 -40.02
CA ASP A 404 39.41 38.59 -41.18
C ASP A 404 38.70 39.26 -42.34
N LYS A 405 39.47 40.16 -42.93
CA LYS A 405 39.09 41.19 -43.89
C LYS A 405 39.06 40.61 -45.31
N THR A 406 38.52 41.45 -46.19
CA THR A 406 38.81 41.54 -47.63
C THR A 406 38.20 40.48 -48.55
N ILE A 407 37.04 40.81 -49.12
CA ILE A 407 36.63 40.42 -50.48
C ILE A 407 36.90 41.66 -51.37
N PRO A 408 37.62 41.54 -52.50
CA PRO A 408 37.82 42.64 -53.43
C PRO A 408 36.58 42.91 -54.29
N ASP A 409 36.46 44.18 -54.64
CA ASP A 409 35.45 44.82 -55.49
C ASP A 409 35.71 44.44 -56.96
N ASP A 410 34.83 43.64 -57.56
CA ASP A 410 34.77 43.44 -59.01
C ASP A 410 33.86 44.53 -59.60
N THR A 411 34.50 45.60 -60.09
CA THR A 411 33.93 46.45 -61.14
C THR A 411 34.68 46.19 -62.44
N ASP A 412 34.01 45.51 -63.35
CA ASP A 412 34.28 45.55 -64.79
C ASP A 412 34.24 47.00 -65.30
N ASP A 413 35.33 47.46 -65.92
CA ASP A 413 35.27 48.35 -67.08
C ASP A 413 36.63 48.40 -67.82
N LYS A 414 36.59 47.91 -69.07
CA LYS A 414 37.53 48.04 -70.22
C LYS A 414 38.72 47.11 -70.39
#